data_AF-A0A925FXE4-F1
#
_entry.id   AF-A0A925FXE4-F1
#
_cell.length_a   1.000
_cell.length_b   1.000
_cell.length_c   1.000
_cell.angle_alpha   90.00
_cell.angle_beta   90.00
_cell.angle_gamma   90.00
#
_symmetry.space_group_name_H-M   'P 1'
#
loop_
_entity.id
_entity.type
_entity.pdbx_description
1 polymer ?
#
loop_
_entity_poly.entity_id
_entity_poly.type
_entity_poly.pdbx_seq_one_letter_code
_entity_poly.pdbx_strand_id
1 'polypeptide(L)'
;MKKILLPLFTLAILLIAGQSARAGGEVLGDFDGDAKSDIAVYRVDTSGTGQNSTWYILQSMTNSLRVVAWGLQGDIPLPFDYDGDNKADVAVVRQNFIGQNYFWHILQSSNNQLRTVQWGSPTQDQPLPGDYDGDGQTDIAVFRFANNTWYILQSANNQLRTQQWGAQGDEPVPFADYDGDNKVDIAVRRYDQGLSTFYILQSMTNSLRAQQWGTDEDETAPVDFDGDGKADVAVWRPSNGTWYVLRSTNGNLQSAQFGLNDDTPLPGDFDGDAKADYSVYRGGTAANPQGVWYILQSSNNVFRAVPWGQLGDFPV
;
A
#
# COMPACT_ATOMS: atom_id res chain seq x y z
N MET A 1 -0.60 -26.74 1.79
CA MET A 1 0.86 -26.93 2.02
C MET A 1 1.31 -25.81 2.94
N LYS A 2 2.08 -26.11 4.00
CA LYS A 2 2.59 -25.08 4.93
C LYS A 2 3.45 -24.08 4.12
N LYS A 3 3.01 -22.83 3.98
CA LYS A 3 3.92 -21.72 3.65
C LYS A 3 4.94 -21.67 4.79
N ILE A 4 6.08 -22.30 4.56
CA ILE A 4 7.29 -22.15 5.36
C ILE A 4 7.55 -20.65 5.40
N LEU A 5 7.82 -20.11 6.61
CA LEU A 5 8.35 -18.77 6.80
C LEU A 5 9.50 -18.58 5.79
N LEU A 6 9.21 -17.94 4.66
CA LEU A 6 10.24 -17.49 3.76
C LEU A 6 11.00 -16.38 4.49
N PRO A 7 12.33 -16.29 4.34
CA PRO A 7 13.09 -15.19 4.91
C PRO A 7 12.44 -13.87 4.47
N LEU A 8 12.35 -12.92 5.40
CA LEU A 8 11.64 -11.63 5.35
C LEU A 8 11.82 -10.78 4.07
N PHE A 9 12.66 -11.19 3.11
CA PHE A 9 12.87 -10.54 1.82
C PHE A 9 11.74 -10.73 0.80
N THR A 10 10.96 -11.82 0.85
CA THR A 10 9.89 -12.04 -0.13
C THR A 10 8.57 -11.35 0.23
N LEU A 11 8.43 -10.87 1.47
CA LEU A 11 7.21 -10.20 1.93
C LEU A 11 7.17 -8.71 1.55
N ALA A 12 8.32 -8.10 1.26
CA ALA A 12 8.42 -6.71 0.81
C ALA A 12 7.73 -6.45 -0.55
N ILE A 13 7.59 -7.48 -1.39
CA ILE A 13 6.88 -7.40 -2.67
C ILE A 13 5.37 -7.21 -2.46
N LEU A 14 4.81 -7.71 -1.35
CA LEU A 14 3.38 -7.65 -1.06
C LEU A 14 2.94 -6.30 -0.46
N LEU A 15 3.89 -5.48 0.02
CA LEU A 15 3.58 -4.21 0.70
C LEU A 15 3.22 -3.06 -0.25
N ILE A 16 3.54 -3.19 -1.54
CA ILE A 16 3.23 -2.15 -2.53
C ILE A 16 2.03 -2.55 -3.41
N ALA A 17 1.59 -3.81 -3.34
CA ALA A 17 0.54 -4.38 -4.18
C ALA A 17 -0.91 -4.16 -3.66
N GLY A 18 -1.06 -3.40 -2.59
CA GLY A 18 -2.35 -3.19 -1.90
C GLY A 18 -2.66 -1.71 -1.68
N GLN A 19 -2.39 -0.87 -2.68
CA GLN A 19 -2.66 0.57 -2.58
C GLN A 19 -4.17 0.85 -2.69
N SER A 20 -4.71 1.58 -1.72
CA SER A 20 -6.09 1.99 -1.57
C SER A 20 -6.33 3.50 -1.81
N ALA A 21 -7.04 3.87 -2.87
CA ALA A 21 -7.55 5.20 -3.19
C ALA A 21 -8.40 5.95 -2.12
N ARG A 22 -8.58 5.45 -0.88
CA ARG A 22 -9.11 6.27 0.23
C ARG A 22 -9.04 5.54 1.56
N ALA A 23 -8.03 5.85 2.36
CA ALA A 23 -8.02 5.56 3.78
C ALA A 23 -7.72 6.89 4.49
N GLY A 24 -8.59 7.33 5.40
CA GLY A 24 -8.35 8.60 6.13
C GLY A 24 -8.60 9.91 5.36
N GLY A 25 -9.10 9.84 4.12
CA GLY A 25 -9.27 11.03 3.26
C GLY A 25 -8.04 11.37 2.40
N GLU A 26 -6.95 10.61 2.53
CA GLU A 26 -5.76 10.72 1.68
C GLU A 26 -5.96 9.98 0.35
N VAL A 27 -5.51 10.59 -0.77
CA VAL A 27 -5.37 9.90 -2.06
C VAL A 27 -3.95 9.34 -2.12
N LEU A 28 -3.82 8.02 -2.17
CA LEU A 28 -2.49 7.39 -2.15
C LEU A 28 -1.68 7.75 -3.38
N GLY A 29 -0.39 7.99 -3.15
CA GLY A 29 0.55 8.34 -4.19
C GLY A 29 0.28 9.71 -4.83
N ASP A 30 -0.55 10.58 -4.24
CA ASP A 30 -0.70 11.96 -4.69
C ASP A 30 0.50 12.79 -4.21
N PHE A 31 1.57 12.88 -4.99
CA PHE A 31 2.77 13.64 -4.60
C PHE A 31 2.69 15.13 -4.94
N ASP A 32 1.62 15.58 -5.63
CA ASP A 32 1.50 16.95 -6.12
C ASP A 32 0.28 17.73 -5.60
N GLY A 33 -0.64 17.04 -4.93
CA GLY A 33 -1.79 17.56 -4.20
C GLY A 33 -2.98 17.87 -5.11
N ASP A 34 -3.14 17.16 -6.22
CA ASP A 34 -4.29 17.31 -7.13
C ASP A 34 -5.44 16.35 -6.87
N ALA A 35 -5.36 15.58 -5.78
CA ALA A 35 -6.28 14.53 -5.38
C ALA A 35 -6.37 13.40 -6.41
N LYS A 36 -5.28 13.11 -7.12
CA LYS A 36 -5.12 11.92 -7.95
C LYS A 36 -3.87 11.17 -7.56
N SER A 37 -3.94 9.84 -7.69
CA SER A 37 -2.76 9.01 -7.60
C SER A 37 -1.80 9.34 -8.75
N ASP A 38 -0.54 9.63 -8.42
CA ASP A 38 0.53 9.74 -9.40
C ASP A 38 1.06 8.37 -9.79
N ILE A 39 1.74 8.31 -10.94
CA ILE A 39 2.48 7.12 -11.35
C ILE A 39 3.91 7.26 -10.86
N ALA A 40 4.35 6.40 -9.94
CA ALA A 40 5.69 6.49 -9.38
C ALA A 40 6.43 5.15 -9.36
N VAL A 41 7.76 5.20 -9.41
CA VAL A 41 8.59 4.03 -9.15
C VAL A 41 9.77 4.37 -8.25
N TYR A 42 10.16 3.42 -7.41
CA TYR A 42 11.40 3.44 -6.65
C TYR A 42 12.42 2.50 -7.32
N ARG A 43 13.49 3.10 -7.86
CA ARG A 43 14.59 2.38 -8.49
C ARG A 43 15.69 2.12 -7.48
N VAL A 44 15.93 0.86 -7.18
CA VAL A 44 17.02 0.47 -6.28
C VAL A 44 18.38 0.61 -6.95
N ASP A 45 19.34 1.24 -6.27
CA ASP A 45 20.74 1.17 -6.70
C ASP A 45 21.27 -0.26 -6.53
N THR A 46 21.60 -0.90 -7.64
CA THR A 46 22.18 -2.25 -7.70
C THR A 46 23.66 -2.24 -8.06
N SER A 47 24.24 -1.07 -8.31
CA SER A 47 25.62 -0.94 -8.79
C SER A 47 26.67 -1.27 -7.72
N GLY A 48 26.28 -1.27 -6.44
CA GLY A 48 27.21 -1.44 -5.32
C GLY A 48 28.19 -0.27 -5.18
N THR A 49 27.97 0.84 -5.91
CA THR A 49 28.86 2.01 -5.92
C THR A 49 28.57 3.00 -4.80
N GLY A 50 27.56 2.73 -3.96
CA GLY A 50 27.10 3.61 -2.89
C GLY A 50 26.29 4.79 -3.41
N GLN A 51 25.64 4.66 -4.59
CA GLN A 51 24.69 5.64 -5.06
C GLN A 51 23.36 5.50 -4.31
N ASN A 52 22.55 6.54 -4.38
CA ASN A 52 21.21 6.50 -3.82
C ASN A 52 20.30 5.73 -4.76
N SER A 53 19.43 4.90 -4.19
CA SER A 53 18.19 4.55 -4.87
C SER A 53 17.39 5.82 -5.18
N THR A 54 16.54 5.78 -6.21
CA THR A 54 15.94 6.98 -6.79
C THR A 54 14.46 6.80 -7.05
N TRP A 55 13.66 7.79 -6.66
CA TRP A 55 12.24 7.89 -6.97
C TRP A 55 12.06 8.61 -8.30
N TYR A 56 11.19 8.07 -9.16
CA TYR A 56 10.75 8.67 -10.41
C TYR A 56 9.23 8.79 -10.39
N ILE A 57 8.73 10.01 -10.23
CA ILE A 57 7.31 10.31 -10.05
C ILE A 57 6.83 11.08 -11.28
N LEU A 58 5.78 10.58 -11.93
CA LEU A 58 5.05 11.26 -13.00
C LEU A 58 3.83 11.93 -12.38
N GLN A 59 3.95 13.24 -12.20
CA GLN A 59 2.96 14.09 -11.56
C GLN A 59 1.71 14.26 -12.43
N SER A 60 0.53 13.94 -11.92
CA SER A 60 -0.79 13.99 -12.54
C SER A 60 -1.18 15.43 -12.91
N MET A 61 -0.95 16.40 -12.02
CA MET A 61 -1.36 17.79 -12.19
C MET A 61 -0.63 18.46 -13.35
N THR A 62 0.65 18.12 -13.50
CA THR A 62 1.56 18.81 -14.44
C THR A 62 2.00 17.95 -15.61
N ASN A 63 1.77 16.64 -15.54
CA ASN A 63 2.31 15.62 -16.45
C ASN A 63 3.83 15.74 -16.60
N SER A 64 4.53 16.02 -15.49
CA SER A 64 5.97 16.26 -15.47
C SER A 64 6.71 15.26 -14.58
N LEU A 65 7.98 15.02 -14.90
CA LEU A 65 8.85 14.12 -14.15
C LEU A 65 9.44 14.84 -12.93
N ARG A 66 9.20 14.30 -11.73
CA ARG A 66 9.93 14.61 -10.50
C ARG A 66 10.89 13.46 -10.19
N VAL A 67 12.19 13.77 -10.04
CA VAL A 67 13.23 12.80 -9.67
C VAL A 67 13.75 13.12 -8.27
N VAL A 68 13.76 12.13 -7.39
CA VAL A 68 14.32 12.27 -6.03
C VAL A 68 15.36 11.18 -5.81
N ALA A 69 16.64 11.54 -5.92
CA ALA A 69 17.77 10.62 -5.72
C ALA A 69 18.05 10.43 -4.22
N TRP A 70 17.18 9.69 -3.56
CA TRP A 70 17.20 9.49 -2.11
C TRP A 70 16.62 8.14 -1.70
N GLY A 71 17.34 7.43 -0.84
CA GLY A 71 17.07 6.04 -0.46
C GLY A 71 18.31 5.16 -0.69
N LEU A 72 18.27 3.93 -0.18
CA LEU A 72 19.34 2.94 -0.27
C LEU A 72 18.81 1.58 -0.75
N GLN A 73 19.73 0.69 -1.10
CA GLN A 73 19.40 -0.70 -1.39
C GLN A 73 18.80 -1.38 -0.14
N GLY A 74 17.64 -2.04 -0.31
CA GLY A 74 16.94 -2.74 0.77
C GLY A 74 15.95 -1.87 1.57
N ASP A 75 15.85 -0.58 1.26
CA ASP A 75 14.78 0.28 1.78
C ASP A 75 13.42 -0.14 1.20
N ILE A 76 12.37 -0.08 2.02
CA ILE A 76 10.97 -0.32 1.64
C ILE A 76 10.31 1.05 1.40
N PRO A 77 9.88 1.40 0.18
CA PRO A 77 9.19 2.65 -0.10
C PRO A 77 7.77 2.64 0.47
N LEU A 78 7.38 3.72 1.16
CA LEU A 78 6.05 3.89 1.76
C LEU A 78 5.62 5.37 1.65
N PRO A 79 5.20 5.84 0.47
CA PRO A 79 4.86 7.24 0.28
C PRO A 79 3.44 7.56 0.76
N PHE A 80 3.34 8.18 1.93
CA PHE A 80 2.09 8.59 2.60
C PHE A 80 2.23 10.01 3.16
N ASP A 81 1.13 10.64 3.57
CA ASP A 81 1.14 12.00 4.10
C ASP A 81 1.52 12.04 5.59
N TYR A 82 2.80 11.96 5.92
CA TYR A 82 3.27 11.96 7.31
C TYR A 82 3.41 13.37 7.91
N ASP A 83 3.16 14.42 7.13
CA ASP A 83 3.23 15.82 7.60
C ASP A 83 1.88 16.56 7.56
N GLY A 84 0.82 15.93 7.07
CA GLY A 84 -0.57 16.38 7.08
C GLY A 84 -0.86 17.47 6.05
N ASP A 85 -0.12 17.51 4.94
CA ASP A 85 -0.28 18.52 3.87
C ASP A 85 -1.10 18.05 2.67
N ASN A 86 -1.73 16.88 2.78
CA ASN A 86 -2.50 16.14 1.77
C ASN A 86 -1.68 15.72 0.56
N LYS A 87 -0.37 15.53 0.73
CA LYS A 87 0.49 14.96 -0.30
C LYS A 87 1.28 13.81 0.25
N ALA A 88 1.49 12.81 -0.59
CA ALA A 88 2.41 11.73 -0.30
C ALA A 88 3.83 12.29 -0.10
N ASP A 89 4.41 12.01 1.05
CA ASP A 89 5.81 12.24 1.33
C ASP A 89 6.67 11.18 0.65
N VAL A 90 7.89 11.55 0.27
CA VAL A 90 8.88 10.54 -0.12
C VAL A 90 9.42 9.90 1.16
N ALA A 91 9.04 8.65 1.42
CA ALA A 91 9.42 7.97 2.65
C ALA A 91 9.84 6.51 2.43
N VAL A 92 10.77 6.07 3.28
CA VAL A 92 11.29 4.69 3.28
C VAL A 92 11.41 4.15 4.69
N VAL A 93 11.20 2.84 4.83
CA VAL A 93 11.62 2.05 5.98
C VAL A 93 12.94 1.37 5.69
N ARG A 94 13.93 1.64 6.52
CA ARG A 94 15.26 1.04 6.46
C ARG A 94 15.45 0.03 7.57
N GLN A 95 15.66 -1.22 7.17
CA GLN A 95 15.87 -2.35 8.06
C GLN A 95 17.36 -2.72 8.11
N ASN A 96 17.97 -2.67 9.30
CA ASN A 96 19.32 -3.17 9.51
C ASN A 96 19.29 -4.36 10.47
N PHE A 97 19.39 -5.57 9.90
CA PHE A 97 19.35 -6.83 10.65
C PHE A 97 20.57 -7.07 11.55
N ILE A 98 21.75 -6.54 11.20
CA ILE A 98 22.97 -6.72 12.00
C ILE A 98 22.90 -5.86 13.27
N GLY A 99 22.48 -4.60 13.12
CA GLY A 99 22.29 -3.68 14.24
C GLY A 99 20.92 -3.77 14.90
N GLN A 100 20.01 -4.59 14.37
CA GLN A 100 18.59 -4.68 14.75
C GLN A 100 17.89 -3.31 14.76
N ASN A 101 18.24 -2.43 13.83
CA ASN A 101 17.63 -1.11 13.72
C ASN A 101 16.50 -1.10 12.69
N TYR A 102 15.48 -0.30 12.98
CA TYR A 102 14.34 -0.06 12.12
C TYR A 102 14.11 1.45 12.07
N PHE A 103 14.39 2.07 10.93
CA PHE A 103 14.26 3.52 10.77
C PHE A 103 13.22 3.85 9.73
N TRP A 104 12.30 4.72 10.10
CA TRP A 104 11.43 5.43 9.18
C TRP A 104 12.15 6.72 8.80
N HIS A 105 12.42 6.91 7.52
CA HIS A 105 12.94 8.14 6.98
C HIS A 105 11.86 8.75 6.11
N ILE A 106 11.49 10.00 6.39
CA ILE A 106 10.39 10.71 5.74
C ILE A 106 10.92 12.06 5.27
N LEU A 107 10.88 12.30 3.97
CA LEU A 107 11.18 13.60 3.38
C LEU A 107 9.86 14.35 3.17
N GLN A 108 9.57 15.25 4.11
CA GLN A 108 8.33 16.00 4.21
C GLN A 108 8.07 16.85 2.97
N SER A 109 6.89 16.73 2.38
CA SER A 109 6.52 17.37 1.12
C SER A 109 6.33 18.88 1.29
N SER A 110 5.82 19.30 2.45
CA SER A 110 5.52 20.70 2.75
C SER A 110 6.76 21.60 2.85
N ASN A 111 7.90 21.03 3.27
CA ASN A 111 9.08 21.82 3.68
C ASN A 111 10.44 21.18 3.32
N ASN A 112 10.45 19.99 2.72
CA ASN A 112 11.64 19.20 2.37
C ASN A 112 12.57 18.87 3.55
N GLN A 113 12.07 18.87 4.79
CA GLN A 113 12.84 18.44 5.95
C GLN A 113 12.83 16.91 6.07
N LEU A 114 13.97 16.37 6.49
CA LEU A 114 14.09 14.95 6.80
C LEU A 114 13.66 14.69 8.24
N ARG A 115 12.54 13.98 8.41
CA ARG A 115 12.14 13.37 9.68
C ARG A 115 12.67 11.94 9.73
N THR A 116 13.33 11.57 10.83
CA THR A 116 13.80 10.20 11.05
C THR A 116 13.28 9.68 12.39
N VAL A 117 12.64 8.53 12.37
CA VAL A 117 12.07 7.88 13.55
C VAL A 117 12.65 6.47 13.67
N GLN A 118 13.33 6.18 14.78
CA GLN A 118 13.83 4.84 15.07
C GLN A 118 12.78 4.05 15.84
N TRP A 119 12.03 3.20 15.15
CA TRP A 119 10.91 2.51 15.77
C TRP A 119 10.48 1.27 14.98
N GLY A 120 10.32 0.15 15.69
CA GLY A 120 10.01 -1.17 15.10
C GLY A 120 11.15 -2.17 15.28
N SER A 121 10.97 -3.37 14.73
CA SER A 121 11.92 -4.49 14.77
C SER A 121 12.08 -5.12 13.38
N PRO A 122 13.29 -5.14 12.79
CA PRO A 122 13.47 -5.61 11.41
C PRO A 122 13.20 -7.10 11.24
N THR A 123 13.15 -7.86 12.34
CA THR A 123 12.95 -9.32 12.30
C THR A 123 11.51 -9.75 12.60
N GLN A 124 10.64 -8.84 13.02
CA GLN A 124 9.32 -9.19 13.54
C GLN A 124 8.20 -8.30 13.02
N ASP A 125 8.54 -7.09 12.56
CA ASP A 125 7.56 -6.03 12.31
C ASP A 125 7.45 -5.74 10.81
N GLN A 126 6.22 -5.83 10.31
CA GLN A 126 5.85 -5.33 8.99
C GLN A 126 5.38 -3.88 9.10
N PRO A 127 5.88 -2.94 8.27
CA PRO A 127 5.47 -1.55 8.34
C PRO A 127 4.08 -1.40 7.74
N LEU A 128 3.19 -0.79 8.52
CA LEU A 128 1.80 -0.57 8.15
C LEU A 128 1.36 0.85 8.51
N PRO A 129 1.88 1.90 7.85
CA PRO A 129 1.51 3.29 8.13
C PRO A 129 0.09 3.66 7.65
N GLY A 130 -0.60 4.55 8.36
CA GLY A 130 -1.89 5.08 7.92
C GLY A 130 -2.52 5.95 9.01
N ASP A 131 -3.54 6.73 8.70
CA ASP A 131 -4.23 7.55 9.71
C ASP A 131 -5.19 6.69 10.58
N TYR A 132 -4.70 6.09 11.67
CA TYR A 132 -5.51 5.26 12.57
C TYR A 132 -6.23 6.07 13.65
N ASP A 133 -5.94 7.37 13.78
CA ASP A 133 -6.48 8.23 14.83
C ASP A 133 -7.43 9.33 14.32
N GLY A 134 -7.45 9.56 13.01
CA GLY A 134 -8.38 10.40 12.26
C GLY A 134 -7.99 11.87 12.27
N ASP A 135 -6.70 12.20 12.39
CA ASP A 135 -6.21 13.58 12.40
C ASP A 135 -5.81 14.11 11.01
N GLY A 136 -5.88 13.27 9.98
CA GLY A 136 -5.50 13.59 8.61
C GLY A 136 -3.99 13.59 8.38
N GLN A 137 -3.21 13.01 9.30
CA GLN A 137 -1.79 12.73 9.12
C GLN A 137 -1.55 11.23 9.30
N THR A 138 -0.72 10.66 8.44
CA THR A 138 -0.35 9.26 8.52
C THR A 138 0.42 8.93 9.81
N ASP A 139 -0.09 7.95 10.55
CA ASP A 139 0.60 7.36 11.69
C ASP A 139 1.72 6.42 11.26
N ILE A 140 2.78 6.36 12.07
CA ILE A 140 3.77 5.29 11.95
C ILE A 140 3.25 4.06 12.67
N ALA A 141 3.05 2.95 11.95
CA ALA A 141 2.52 1.74 12.54
C ALA A 141 3.21 0.48 12.01
N VAL A 142 3.17 -0.59 12.81
CA VAL A 142 3.68 -1.92 12.47
C VAL A 142 2.77 -3.02 12.97
N PHE A 143 2.71 -4.13 12.23
CA PHE A 143 2.19 -5.40 12.73
C PHE A 143 3.34 -6.32 13.12
N ARG A 144 3.33 -6.78 14.37
CA ARG A 144 4.32 -7.70 14.90
C ARG A 144 3.80 -9.14 14.85
N PHE A 145 4.36 -9.94 13.95
CA PHE A 145 3.97 -11.35 13.78
C PHE A 145 4.23 -12.21 15.02
N ALA A 146 5.24 -11.86 15.83
CA ALA A 146 5.61 -12.64 17.01
C ALA A 146 4.50 -12.72 18.07
N ASN A 147 3.58 -11.74 18.09
CA ASN A 147 2.49 -11.67 19.06
C ASN A 147 1.14 -11.23 18.47
N ASN A 148 1.04 -11.12 17.14
CA ASN A 148 -0.15 -10.68 16.41
C ASN A 148 -0.69 -9.34 16.93
N THR A 149 0.22 -8.37 17.14
CA THR A 149 -0.10 -7.07 17.73
C THR A 149 0.25 -5.95 16.79
N TRP A 150 -0.70 -5.04 16.61
CA TRP A 150 -0.53 -3.75 15.97
C TRP A 150 0.03 -2.77 17.00
N TYR A 151 1.12 -2.13 16.63
CA TYR A 151 1.67 -0.99 17.34
C TYR A 151 1.49 0.21 16.44
N ILE A 152 0.98 1.31 16.97
CA ILE A 152 0.67 2.52 16.21
C ILE A 152 1.18 3.71 17.01
N LEU A 153 2.08 4.49 16.42
CA LEU A 153 2.56 5.75 16.97
C LEU A 153 1.75 6.88 16.34
N GLN A 154 0.81 7.39 17.12
CA GLN A 154 -0.20 8.36 16.70
C GLN A 154 0.41 9.73 16.35
N SER A 155 0.13 10.26 15.17
CA SER A 155 0.52 11.59 14.68
C SER A 155 0.04 12.71 15.61
N ALA A 156 -1.24 12.66 16.02
CA ALA A 156 -1.90 13.74 16.75
C ALA A 156 -1.24 14.09 18.08
N ASN A 157 -0.62 13.10 18.75
CA ASN A 157 -0.16 13.24 20.13
C ASN A 157 1.12 12.44 20.47
N ASN A 158 1.72 11.75 19.50
CA ASN A 158 2.88 10.87 19.66
C ASN A 158 2.69 9.77 20.73
N GLN A 159 1.46 9.37 21.03
CA GLN A 159 1.18 8.25 21.94
C GLN A 159 1.25 6.92 21.20
N LEU A 160 1.67 5.89 21.93
CA LEU A 160 1.66 4.52 21.46
C LEU A 160 0.29 3.89 21.72
N ARG A 161 -0.44 3.57 20.66
CA ARG A 161 -1.59 2.66 20.70
C ARG A 161 -1.12 1.23 20.44
N THR A 162 -1.55 0.29 21.28
CA THR A 162 -1.27 -1.14 21.11
C THR A 162 -2.59 -1.89 20.96
N GLN A 163 -2.75 -2.65 19.88
CA GLN A 163 -3.95 -3.42 19.62
C GLN A 163 -3.56 -4.84 19.21
N GLN A 164 -3.81 -5.81 20.09
CA GLN A 164 -3.71 -7.21 19.68
C GLN A 164 -4.89 -7.56 18.79
N TRP A 165 -4.63 -8.01 17.57
CA TRP A 165 -5.66 -8.37 16.60
C TRP A 165 -5.15 -9.41 15.61
N GLY A 166 -5.92 -10.48 15.45
CA GLY A 166 -5.55 -11.65 14.66
C GLY A 166 -5.02 -12.82 15.49
N ALA A 167 -4.73 -13.91 14.79
CA ALA A 167 -4.19 -15.15 15.31
C ALA A 167 -2.89 -15.52 14.57
N GLN A 168 -2.19 -16.53 15.10
CA GLN A 168 -0.95 -17.02 14.49
C GLN A 168 -1.18 -17.44 13.03
N GLY A 169 -0.43 -16.84 12.11
CA GLY A 169 -0.51 -17.12 10.68
C GLY A 169 -1.50 -16.25 9.92
N ASP A 170 -2.22 -15.36 10.59
CA ASP A 170 -2.95 -14.29 9.91
C ASP A 170 -1.97 -13.29 9.29
N GLU A 171 -2.29 -12.79 8.11
CA GLU A 171 -1.54 -11.74 7.41
C GLU A 171 -2.21 -10.38 7.67
N PRO A 172 -1.48 -9.31 8.02
CA PRO A 172 -2.08 -7.99 8.17
C PRO A 172 -2.58 -7.48 6.81
N VAL A 173 -3.75 -6.83 6.81
CA VAL A 173 -4.31 -6.20 5.62
C VAL A 173 -4.04 -4.69 5.71
N PRO A 174 -3.41 -4.09 4.68
CA PRO A 174 -3.01 -2.69 4.71
C PRO A 174 -4.18 -1.70 4.52
N PHE A 175 -4.08 -0.58 5.25
CA PHE A 175 -4.59 0.78 4.97
C PHE A 175 -5.97 0.88 4.34
N ALA A 176 -7.03 0.57 5.09
CA ALA A 176 -8.39 0.69 4.58
C ALA A 176 -9.34 1.22 5.66
N ASP A 177 -10.17 2.18 5.29
CA ASP A 177 -11.32 2.63 6.07
C ASP A 177 -12.56 1.84 5.61
N TYR A 178 -12.90 0.73 6.28
CA TYR A 178 -14.02 -0.13 5.85
C TYR A 178 -15.37 0.34 6.38
N ASP A 179 -15.41 1.32 7.27
CA ASP A 179 -16.65 1.76 7.94
C ASP A 179 -17.04 3.22 7.64
N GLY A 180 -16.15 4.00 7.05
CA GLY A 180 -16.34 5.34 6.50
C GLY A 180 -16.21 6.45 7.53
N ASP A 181 -15.41 6.26 8.59
CA ASP A 181 -15.15 7.28 9.61
C ASP A 181 -13.90 8.15 9.35
N ASN A 182 -13.25 7.96 8.20
CA ASN A 182 -11.95 8.52 7.82
C ASN A 182 -10.84 8.11 8.80
N LYS A 183 -10.86 6.87 9.29
CA LYS A 183 -9.71 6.25 9.94
C LYS A 183 -9.39 4.94 9.28
N VAL A 184 -8.11 4.61 9.28
CA VAL A 184 -7.67 3.27 8.92
C VAL A 184 -8.16 2.28 9.97
N ASP A 185 -8.89 1.27 9.52
CA ASP A 185 -9.29 0.14 10.33
C ASP A 185 -8.16 -0.87 10.47
N ILE A 186 -8.14 -1.59 11.60
CA ILE A 186 -7.19 -2.67 11.83
C ILE A 186 -7.76 -3.96 11.26
N ALA A 187 -7.10 -4.55 10.28
CA ALA A 187 -7.60 -5.75 9.61
C ALA A 187 -6.53 -6.82 9.43
N VAL A 188 -6.93 -8.09 9.53
CA VAL A 188 -6.08 -9.23 9.17
C VAL A 188 -6.84 -10.19 8.26
N ARG A 189 -6.10 -10.95 7.45
CA ARG A 189 -6.60 -11.99 6.57
C ARG A 189 -6.15 -13.35 7.08
N ARG A 190 -7.11 -14.26 7.23
CA ARG A 190 -6.87 -15.66 7.61
C ARG A 190 -7.21 -16.58 6.45
N TYR A 191 -6.35 -17.54 6.20
CA TYR A 191 -6.59 -18.61 5.24
C TYR A 191 -7.16 -19.84 5.92
N ASP A 192 -8.20 -20.42 5.33
CA ASP A 192 -8.78 -21.70 5.76
C ASP A 192 -9.21 -22.51 4.54
N GLN A 193 -8.63 -23.71 4.39
CA GLN A 193 -8.97 -24.68 3.34
C GLN A 193 -8.99 -24.11 1.90
N GLY A 194 -8.09 -23.18 1.57
CA GLY A 194 -7.99 -22.55 0.25
C GLY A 194 -8.89 -21.32 0.05
N LEU A 195 -9.66 -20.95 1.07
CA LEU A 195 -10.42 -19.70 1.13
C LEU A 195 -9.71 -18.71 2.05
N SER A 196 -10.09 -17.43 1.94
CA SER A 196 -9.66 -16.42 2.90
C SER A 196 -10.83 -15.69 3.56
N THR A 197 -10.61 -15.22 4.78
CA THR A 197 -11.53 -14.40 5.56
C THR A 197 -10.82 -13.16 6.08
N PHE A 198 -11.39 -12.00 5.83
CA PHE A 198 -10.97 -10.72 6.38
C PHE A 198 -11.63 -10.55 7.76
N TYR A 199 -10.82 -10.29 8.78
CA TYR A 199 -11.25 -9.94 10.13
C TYR A 199 -10.88 -8.49 10.39
N ILE A 200 -11.87 -7.61 10.32
CA ILE A 200 -11.74 -6.15 10.39
C ILE A 200 -12.24 -5.69 11.76
N LEU A 201 -11.40 -4.94 12.48
CA LEU A 201 -11.78 -4.19 13.66
C LEU A 201 -12.14 -2.78 13.22
N GLN A 202 -13.44 -2.54 13.12
CA GLN A 202 -14.02 -1.26 12.69
C GLN A 202 -13.76 -0.20 13.75
N SER A 203 -13.13 0.89 13.37
CA SER A 203 -12.66 1.96 14.25
C SER A 203 -13.81 2.84 14.75
N MET A 204 -14.87 3.04 13.96
CA MET A 204 -16.05 3.82 14.32
C MET A 204 -16.79 3.20 15.53
N THR A 205 -16.89 1.88 15.57
CA THR A 205 -17.71 1.13 16.53
C THR A 205 -16.92 0.24 17.48
N ASN A 206 -15.63 0.03 17.22
CA ASN A 206 -14.80 -1.00 17.86
C ASN A 206 -15.40 -2.42 17.77
N SER A 207 -16.12 -2.72 16.69
CA SER A 207 -16.74 -4.04 16.46
C SER A 207 -15.99 -4.88 15.43
N LEU A 208 -16.07 -6.21 15.58
CA LEU A 208 -15.59 -7.16 14.59
C LEU A 208 -16.54 -7.22 13.38
N ARG A 209 -15.99 -7.06 12.18
CA ARG A 209 -16.57 -7.53 10.92
C ARG A 209 -15.74 -8.69 10.39
N ALA A 210 -16.35 -9.86 10.22
CA ALA A 210 -15.72 -11.02 9.58
C ALA A 210 -16.35 -11.25 8.20
N GLN A 211 -15.55 -11.15 7.15
CA GLN A 211 -15.98 -11.27 5.75
C GLN A 211 -15.16 -12.35 5.04
N GLN A 212 -15.80 -13.49 4.74
CA GLN A 212 -15.18 -14.47 3.86
C GLN A 212 -15.17 -13.93 2.43
N TRP A 213 -13.98 -13.83 1.83
CA TRP A 213 -13.78 -13.32 0.48
C TRP A 213 -12.41 -13.75 -0.06
N GLY A 214 -12.37 -14.21 -1.31
CA GLY A 214 -11.13 -14.63 -1.98
C GLY A 214 -10.61 -16.02 -1.58
N THR A 215 -9.46 -16.38 -2.17
CA THR A 215 -8.72 -17.65 -2.02
C THR A 215 -7.26 -17.40 -1.60
N ASP A 216 -6.50 -18.45 -1.32
CA ASP A 216 -5.11 -18.35 -0.86
C ASP A 216 -4.09 -17.87 -1.91
N GLU A 217 -4.47 -17.82 -3.18
CA GLU A 217 -3.66 -17.24 -4.26
C GLU A 217 -3.90 -15.74 -4.49
N ASP A 218 -5.00 -15.19 -3.97
CA ASP A 218 -5.35 -13.80 -4.27
C ASP A 218 -4.48 -12.83 -3.44
N GLU A 219 -4.20 -11.65 -3.99
CA GLU A 219 -3.57 -10.52 -3.32
C GLU A 219 -4.65 -9.55 -2.82
N THR A 220 -4.48 -8.98 -1.62
CA THR A 220 -5.47 -8.05 -1.05
C THR A 220 -5.33 -6.66 -1.64
N ALA A 221 -6.43 -6.05 -2.05
CA ALA A 221 -6.44 -4.69 -2.57
C ALA A 221 -7.69 -3.94 -2.11
N PRO A 222 -7.88 -3.71 -0.80
CA PRO A 222 -9.09 -3.11 -0.26
C PRO A 222 -9.14 -1.61 -0.52
N VAL A 223 -10.09 -1.16 -1.33
CA VAL A 223 -10.19 0.24 -1.77
C VAL A 223 -11.63 0.61 -2.06
N ASP A 224 -11.98 1.89 -2.00
CA ASP A 224 -13.27 2.39 -2.49
C ASP A 224 -13.36 2.32 -4.02
N PHE A 225 -13.88 1.22 -4.58
CA PHE A 225 -14.10 1.06 -6.03
C PHE A 225 -15.48 1.56 -6.46
N ASP A 226 -16.42 1.76 -5.54
CA ASP A 226 -17.80 2.15 -5.87
C ASP A 226 -18.16 3.61 -5.55
N GLY A 227 -17.29 4.30 -4.81
CA GLY A 227 -17.30 5.73 -4.51
C GLY A 227 -18.17 6.12 -3.32
N ASP A 228 -18.37 5.21 -2.35
CA ASP A 228 -19.20 5.46 -1.17
C ASP A 228 -18.45 6.00 0.04
N GLY A 229 -17.15 6.22 -0.11
CA GLY A 229 -16.26 6.69 0.95
C GLY A 229 -15.80 5.58 1.89
N LYS A 230 -15.99 4.31 1.53
CA LYS A 230 -15.51 3.15 2.29
C LYS A 230 -14.69 2.24 1.39
N ALA A 231 -13.64 1.67 1.96
CA ALA A 231 -12.93 0.60 1.32
C ALA A 231 -13.82 -0.63 1.12
N ASP A 232 -13.82 -1.15 -0.10
CA ASP A 232 -14.39 -2.43 -0.45
C ASP A 232 -13.51 -3.57 0.01
N VAL A 233 -14.12 -4.73 0.29
CA VAL A 233 -13.34 -5.96 0.47
C VAL A 233 -13.01 -6.49 -0.92
N ALA A 234 -11.76 -6.31 -1.34
CA ALA A 234 -11.33 -6.60 -2.70
C ALA A 234 -10.01 -7.37 -2.76
N VAL A 235 -9.88 -8.18 -3.81
CA VAL A 235 -8.69 -8.98 -4.10
C VAL A 235 -8.38 -9.00 -5.59
N TRP A 236 -7.10 -9.18 -5.94
CA TRP A 236 -6.64 -9.47 -7.30
C TRP A 236 -6.11 -10.89 -7.39
N ARG A 237 -6.50 -11.64 -8.42
CA ARG A 237 -6.09 -13.03 -8.64
C ARG A 237 -5.00 -13.11 -9.71
N PRO A 238 -3.74 -13.43 -9.35
CA PRO A 238 -2.64 -13.46 -10.31
C PRO A 238 -2.83 -14.50 -11.42
N SER A 239 -3.37 -15.68 -11.07
CA SER A 239 -3.49 -16.82 -11.99
C SER A 239 -4.36 -16.55 -13.23
N ASN A 240 -5.23 -15.55 -13.17
CA ASN A 240 -6.08 -15.14 -14.30
C ASN A 240 -6.16 -13.63 -14.53
N GLY A 241 -5.42 -12.83 -13.75
CA GLY A 241 -5.43 -11.36 -13.80
C GLY A 241 -6.79 -10.74 -13.51
N THR A 242 -7.59 -11.30 -12.59
CA THR A 242 -8.96 -10.84 -12.32
C THR A 242 -9.09 -10.18 -10.95
N TRP A 243 -9.69 -9.01 -10.94
CA TRP A 243 -10.13 -8.29 -9.74
C TRP A 243 -11.49 -8.81 -9.28
N TYR A 244 -11.64 -9.05 -7.99
CA TYR A 244 -12.90 -9.43 -7.34
C TYR A 244 -13.17 -8.49 -6.16
N VAL A 245 -14.17 -7.63 -6.33
CA VAL A 245 -14.53 -6.57 -5.39
C VAL A 245 -15.90 -6.89 -4.79
N LEU A 246 -15.99 -6.92 -3.47
CA LEU A 246 -17.25 -6.95 -2.74
C LEU A 246 -17.59 -5.54 -2.27
N ARG A 247 -18.57 -4.93 -2.96
CA ARG A 247 -18.97 -3.55 -2.72
C ARG A 247 -19.46 -3.30 -1.29
N SER A 248 -18.95 -2.26 -0.65
CA SER A 248 -19.36 -1.74 0.66
C SER A 248 -20.81 -1.30 0.66
N THR A 249 -21.28 -0.67 -0.43
CA THR A 249 -22.62 -0.08 -0.53
C THR A 249 -23.76 -1.08 -0.42
N ASN A 250 -23.58 -2.28 -0.98
CA ASN A 250 -24.68 -3.24 -1.17
C ASN A 250 -24.27 -4.71 -1.11
N GLY A 251 -22.98 -5.03 -0.96
CA GLY A 251 -22.48 -6.40 -0.93
C GLY A 251 -22.53 -7.12 -2.28
N ASN A 252 -22.70 -6.42 -3.40
CA ASN A 252 -22.64 -7.04 -4.72
C ASN A 252 -21.20 -7.29 -5.16
N LEU A 253 -20.99 -8.42 -5.84
CA LEU A 253 -19.75 -8.72 -6.53
C LEU A 253 -19.61 -7.83 -7.77
N GLN A 254 -18.47 -7.17 -7.87
CA GLN A 254 -17.94 -6.61 -9.10
C GLN A 254 -16.66 -7.36 -9.48
N SER A 255 -16.55 -7.77 -10.74
CA SER A 255 -15.34 -8.44 -11.23
C SER A 255 -14.87 -7.85 -12.54
N ALA A 256 -13.56 -7.67 -12.69
CA ALA A 256 -12.93 -7.20 -13.92
C ALA A 256 -11.67 -8.02 -14.21
N GLN A 257 -11.59 -8.61 -15.40
CA GLN A 257 -10.35 -9.23 -15.87
C GLN A 257 -9.44 -8.13 -16.41
N PHE A 258 -8.46 -7.73 -15.62
CA PHE A 258 -7.54 -6.65 -15.93
C PHE A 258 -6.17 -6.90 -15.31
N GLY A 259 -5.19 -7.16 -16.18
CA GLY A 259 -3.84 -7.61 -15.82
C GLY A 259 -3.52 -8.99 -16.36
N LEU A 260 -2.29 -9.42 -16.16
CA LEU A 260 -1.74 -10.73 -16.48
C LEU A 260 -1.06 -11.33 -15.25
N ASN A 261 -0.75 -12.63 -15.32
CA ASN A 261 0.13 -13.25 -14.33
C ASN A 261 1.46 -12.48 -14.24
N ASP A 262 1.97 -12.32 -13.02
CA ASP A 262 3.19 -11.57 -12.67
C ASP A 262 3.09 -10.04 -12.78
N ASP A 263 1.94 -9.47 -13.14
CA ASP A 263 1.70 -8.05 -12.91
C ASP A 263 1.54 -7.78 -11.40
N THR A 264 1.90 -6.57 -10.95
CA THR A 264 1.68 -6.11 -9.57
C THR A 264 0.40 -5.26 -9.53
N PRO A 265 -0.63 -5.58 -8.73
CA PRO A 265 -1.84 -4.76 -8.61
C PRO A 265 -1.57 -3.49 -7.80
N LEU A 266 -1.93 -2.31 -8.31
CA LEU A 266 -1.84 -1.04 -7.57
C LEU A 266 -3.07 -0.17 -7.86
N PRO A 267 -4.24 -0.46 -7.27
CA PRO A 267 -5.42 0.38 -7.45
C PRO A 267 -5.17 1.79 -6.90
N GLY A 268 -5.78 2.78 -7.52
CA GLY A 268 -5.61 4.19 -7.18
C GLY A 268 -6.59 5.05 -7.99
N ASP A 269 -6.83 6.28 -7.57
CA ASP A 269 -7.68 7.21 -8.32
C ASP A 269 -6.81 8.00 -9.31
N PHE A 270 -6.55 7.45 -10.49
CA PHE A 270 -5.65 8.08 -11.47
C PHE A 270 -6.37 9.07 -12.39
N ASP A 271 -7.69 9.24 -12.24
CA ASP A 271 -8.50 10.13 -13.07
C ASP A 271 -9.23 11.25 -12.30
N GLY A 272 -9.31 11.14 -10.99
CA GLY A 272 -9.84 12.12 -10.03
C GLY A 272 -11.33 12.02 -9.82
N ASP A 273 -11.94 10.84 -9.99
CA ASP A 273 -13.37 10.61 -9.78
C ASP A 273 -13.73 10.12 -8.37
N ALA A 274 -12.74 10.07 -7.47
CA ALA A 274 -12.80 9.57 -6.10
C ALA A 274 -13.14 8.09 -5.99
N LYS A 275 -12.91 7.30 -7.05
CA LYS A 275 -12.99 5.83 -7.04
C LYS A 275 -11.66 5.25 -7.49
N ALA A 276 -11.35 4.08 -6.97
CA ALA A 276 -10.21 3.33 -7.47
C ALA A 276 -10.42 2.86 -8.90
N ASP A 277 -9.41 3.12 -9.72
CA ASP A 277 -9.19 2.50 -11.01
C ASP A 277 -8.61 1.10 -10.83
N TYR A 278 -8.96 0.18 -11.75
CA TYR A 278 -8.22 -1.07 -11.86
C TYR A 278 -6.87 -0.80 -12.50
N SER A 279 -5.80 -1.09 -11.78
CA SER A 279 -4.46 -0.67 -12.16
C SER A 279 -3.43 -1.74 -11.81
N VAL A 280 -2.53 -2.01 -12.75
CA VAL A 280 -1.43 -2.95 -12.55
C VAL A 280 -0.12 -2.41 -13.13
N TYR A 281 0.99 -2.70 -12.46
CA TYR A 281 2.34 -2.48 -12.99
C TYR A 281 2.90 -3.78 -13.57
N ARG A 282 3.30 -3.73 -14.83
CA ARG A 282 4.07 -4.79 -15.47
C ARG A 282 5.54 -4.40 -15.48
N GLY A 283 6.33 -5.10 -14.68
CA GLY A 283 7.78 -4.93 -14.66
C GLY A 283 8.42 -5.24 -16.01
N GLY A 284 9.52 -4.56 -16.33
CA GLY A 284 10.35 -4.89 -17.47
C GLY A 284 10.95 -6.30 -17.36
N THR A 285 11.45 -6.84 -18.47
CA THR A 285 12.17 -8.11 -18.55
C THR A 285 13.57 -7.89 -19.11
N ALA A 286 14.45 -8.89 -19.04
CA ALA A 286 15.78 -8.81 -19.64
C ALA A 286 15.74 -8.55 -21.17
N ALA A 287 14.67 -8.98 -21.85
CA ALA A 287 14.48 -8.76 -23.29
C ALA A 287 13.83 -7.40 -23.61
N ASN A 288 12.98 -6.88 -22.72
CA ASN A 288 12.38 -5.55 -22.82
C ASN A 288 12.36 -4.91 -21.42
N PRO A 289 13.37 -4.10 -21.07
CA PRO A 289 13.52 -3.60 -19.71
C PRO A 289 12.54 -2.49 -19.37
N GLN A 290 11.68 -2.01 -20.27
CA GLN A 290 10.68 -0.99 -19.96
C GLN A 290 9.55 -1.57 -19.09
N GLY A 291 9.30 -0.96 -17.94
CA GLY A 291 8.09 -1.19 -17.15
C GLY A 291 6.91 -0.41 -17.69
N VAL A 292 5.68 -0.89 -17.48
CA VAL A 292 4.46 -0.24 -17.97
C VAL A 292 3.36 -0.31 -16.92
N TRP A 293 2.75 0.83 -16.65
CA TRP A 293 1.51 0.92 -15.88
C TRP A 293 0.31 0.76 -16.81
N TYR A 294 -0.59 -0.16 -16.47
CA TYR A 294 -1.85 -0.35 -17.16
C TYR A 294 -2.97 0.07 -16.22
N ILE A 295 -3.81 1.01 -16.66
CA ILE A 295 -4.88 1.59 -15.85
C ILE A 295 -6.18 1.52 -16.64
N LEU A 296 -7.26 1.07 -16.00
CA LEU A 296 -8.61 1.11 -16.53
C LEU A 296 -9.45 2.03 -15.64
N GLN A 297 -9.79 3.19 -16.19
CA GLN A 297 -10.46 4.27 -15.48
C GLN A 297 -11.87 3.87 -15.03
N SER A 298 -12.18 4.08 -13.76
CA SER A 298 -13.47 3.83 -13.11
C SER A 298 -14.59 4.69 -13.73
N SER A 299 -14.30 5.95 -14.04
CA SER A 299 -15.28 6.95 -14.46
C SER A 299 -15.88 6.70 -15.84
N ASN A 300 -15.07 6.13 -16.75
CA ASN A 300 -15.37 6.10 -18.18
C ASN A 300 -14.88 4.83 -18.91
N ASN A 301 -14.23 3.89 -18.22
CA ASN A 301 -13.62 2.67 -18.76
C ASN A 301 -12.53 2.92 -19.83
N VAL A 302 -11.90 4.09 -19.83
CA VAL A 302 -10.76 4.38 -20.71
C VAL A 302 -9.54 3.62 -20.21
N PHE A 303 -8.95 2.86 -21.13
CA PHE A 303 -7.68 2.17 -20.91
C PHE A 303 -6.50 3.10 -21.16
N ARG A 304 -5.52 3.11 -20.24
CA ARG A 304 -4.24 3.79 -20.36
C ARG A 304 -3.11 2.77 -20.20
N ALA A 305 -2.09 2.89 -21.05
CA ALA A 305 -0.82 2.19 -20.90
C ALA A 305 0.29 3.24 -20.86
N VAL A 306 0.93 3.39 -19.71
CA VAL A 306 1.94 4.42 -19.46
C VAL A 306 3.31 3.75 -19.30
N PRO A 307 4.23 3.89 -20.27
CA PRO A 307 5.57 3.32 -20.17
C PRO A 307 6.38 4.11 -19.14
N TRP A 308 6.33 3.67 -17.89
CA TRP A 308 7.00 4.30 -16.76
C TRP A 308 7.62 3.23 -15.88
N GLY A 309 8.89 3.40 -15.51
CA GLY A 309 9.68 2.40 -14.81
C GLY A 309 10.48 1.48 -15.71
N GLN A 310 11.31 0.63 -15.11
CA GLN A 310 12.21 -0.31 -15.77
C GLN A 310 12.31 -1.64 -15.01
N LEU A 311 12.98 -2.63 -15.59
CA LEU A 311 13.28 -3.92 -14.95
C LEU A 311 13.96 -3.69 -13.60
N GLY A 312 13.33 -4.20 -12.54
CA GLY A 312 13.82 -4.09 -11.16
C GLY A 312 13.36 -2.85 -10.40
N ASP A 313 12.62 -1.95 -11.04
CA ASP A 313 11.93 -0.87 -10.33
C ASP A 313 10.75 -1.42 -9.53
N PHE A 314 10.55 -0.86 -8.34
CA PHE A 314 9.38 -1.10 -7.51
C PHE A 314 8.32 -0.05 -7.88
N PRO A 315 7.11 -0.43 -8.31
CA PRO A 315 6.02 0.54 -8.40
C PRO A 315 5.70 1.06 -7.00
N VAL A 316 5.28 2.32 -6.88
CA VAL A 316 4.92 2.97 -5.60
C VAL A 316 3.79 3.96 -5.80
#